data_AF-A0A2W4SA64-F1
#
_entry.id   AF-A0A2W4SA64-F1
#
_cell.length_a   1.000
_cell.length_b   1.000
_cell.length_c   1.000
_cell.angle_alpha   90.00
_cell.angle_beta   90.00
_cell.angle_gamma   90.00
#
_symmetry.space_group_name_H-M   'P 1'
#
loop_
_entity.id
_entity.type
_entity.pdbx_description
1 polymer ?
#
loop_
_entity_poly.entity_id
_entity_poly.type
_entity_poly.pdbx_seq_one_letter_code
_entity_poly.pdbx_strand_id
1 'polypeptide(L)'
;MRVRLRAWILTTAALAAAVAVWVGVTLPPPASVLAAKLPATIAAGAYHIHTSRSDGTGSIDDIAAAAARAGLQFVILTDHGDATRVPDPPAYRHGVLVIDAVEINTREGHVVALGLQEASAYPLAGPSADVITDIHRMGGVAIVAHPDSPRSELAWRGSLLSADGIEWINVDSEWRDDRFLTLAGRAVHAVVRPAEAIASLFSRPERTLQRWDAATRTRPIFSLAAVDAHAGFSWRGHGAPRRGGIFARPGYETLFRTVVQNVVLDRALTGDAPVDTGLVLDAIRAGRSYSAVRAFAWPAVFDMAAHHDGTSVPMGSRLDVIDGSATLTARVDGVSDVRLELYRNGEPYDRGRGALTVEGLAPGTYRVEAYLPGIAVPWIVGNPIVIGSGEVDVVASGRGRGGRGTIVPPGTMELHPLAIESTEWRIERDPSSNATIAREEGQLRFDYTLGDGTARGQYAALVHPAAATDGVQTIRFTAWSPTPMRLSVQIRLPAGRGREGQRWRTSVYLDDTPRPFEVSLQDFEPADRPTARQPIVTPIDSLLFVVDTINAKPGSSGTVRFSNISLGVNRMEQ
;
A
#
# COMPACT_ATOMS: atom_id res chain seq x y z
N MET A 1 7.45 63.02 -16.29
CA MET A 1 8.05 61.89 -15.53
C MET A 1 7.48 61.72 -14.12
N ARG A 2 7.45 62.76 -13.27
CA ARG A 2 6.94 62.68 -11.87
C ARG A 2 5.47 62.26 -11.71
N VAL A 3 4.58 62.69 -12.63
CA VAL A 3 3.16 62.31 -12.60
C VAL A 3 2.96 60.82 -12.89
N ARG A 4 3.69 60.26 -13.86
CA ARG A 4 3.67 58.82 -14.17
C ARG A 4 4.22 57.99 -13.01
N LEU A 5 5.31 58.43 -12.37
CA LEU A 5 5.87 57.73 -11.20
C LEU A 5 4.89 57.71 -10.01
N ARG A 6 4.21 58.82 -9.72
CA ARG A 6 3.17 58.87 -8.67
C ARG A 6 1.97 57.97 -9.00
N ALA A 7 1.52 57.95 -10.25
CA ALA A 7 0.45 57.07 -10.68
C ALA A 7 0.84 55.59 -10.50
N TRP A 8 2.05 55.20 -10.92
CA TRP A 8 2.57 53.84 -10.73
C TRP A 8 2.63 53.45 -9.24
N ILE A 9 3.16 54.32 -8.37
CA ILE A 9 3.23 54.05 -6.92
C ILE A 9 1.83 53.89 -6.32
N LEU A 10 0.87 54.76 -6.66
CA LEU A 10 -0.49 54.69 -6.16
C LEU A 10 -1.23 53.45 -6.66
N THR A 11 -1.06 53.08 -7.93
CA THR A 11 -1.65 51.85 -8.49
C THR A 11 -1.05 50.60 -7.84
N THR A 12 0.27 50.55 -7.63
CA THR A 12 0.91 49.43 -6.92
C THR A 12 0.44 49.35 -5.47
N ALA A 13 0.32 50.48 -4.76
CA ALA A 13 -0.18 50.51 -3.39
C ALA A 13 -1.65 50.07 -3.30
N ALA A 14 -2.51 50.51 -4.22
CA ALA A 14 -3.90 50.08 -4.29
C ALA A 14 -4.02 48.58 -4.61
N LEU A 15 -3.20 48.07 -5.53
CA LEU A 15 -3.15 46.63 -5.84
C LEU A 15 -2.66 45.81 -4.63
N ALA A 16 -1.62 46.27 -3.94
CA ALA A 16 -1.12 45.62 -2.73
C ALA A 16 -2.18 45.61 -1.61
N ALA A 17 -2.90 46.71 -1.42
CA ALA A 17 -4.00 46.78 -0.46
C ALA A 17 -5.16 45.85 -0.84
N ALA A 18 -5.52 45.78 -2.13
CA ALA A 18 -6.55 44.86 -2.62
C ALA A 18 -6.14 43.39 -2.42
N VAL A 19 -4.88 43.04 -2.68
CA VAL A 19 -4.35 41.70 -2.39
C VAL A 19 -4.35 41.42 -0.89
N ALA A 20 -3.95 42.37 -0.05
CA ALA A 20 -3.96 42.20 1.40
C ALA A 20 -5.38 41.99 1.96
N VAL A 21 -6.36 42.75 1.47
CA VAL A 21 -7.78 42.57 1.82
C VAL A 21 -8.30 41.23 1.31
N TRP A 22 -7.99 40.86 0.07
CA TRP A 22 -8.38 39.58 -0.50
C TRP A 22 -7.82 38.42 0.32
N VAL A 23 -6.52 38.41 0.61
CA VAL A 23 -5.89 37.41 1.50
C VAL A 23 -6.54 37.41 2.87
N GLY A 24 -6.76 38.58 3.49
CA GLY A 24 -7.38 38.66 4.82
C GLY A 24 -8.79 38.04 4.88
N VAL A 25 -9.56 38.13 3.79
CA VAL A 25 -10.93 37.61 3.71
C VAL A 25 -10.97 36.14 3.27
N THR A 26 -10.00 35.68 2.48
CA THR A 26 -9.99 34.31 1.92
C THR A 26 -9.04 33.35 2.63
N LEU A 27 -8.20 33.84 3.57
CA LEU A 27 -7.28 33.01 4.33
C LEU A 27 -8.07 31.96 5.13
N PRO A 28 -7.71 30.67 5.05
CA PRO A 28 -8.36 29.65 5.86
C PRO A 28 -8.21 29.99 7.35
N PRO A 29 -9.23 29.70 8.18
CA PRO A 29 -9.16 29.96 9.61
C PRO A 29 -7.97 29.23 10.23
N PRO A 30 -7.38 29.76 11.33
CA PRO A 30 -6.31 29.06 12.01
C PRO A 30 -6.83 27.76 12.62
N ALA A 31 -5.97 26.75 12.73
CA ALA A 31 -6.33 25.52 13.45
C ALA A 31 -6.79 25.84 14.89
N SER A 32 -7.90 25.23 15.30
CA SER A 32 -8.42 25.40 16.67
C SER A 32 -7.55 24.63 17.66
N VAL A 33 -7.03 25.31 18.68
CA VAL A 33 -6.29 24.67 19.76
C VAL A 33 -7.26 24.16 20.81
N LEU A 34 -7.31 22.84 20.98
CA LEU A 34 -8.20 22.18 21.93
C LEU A 34 -7.57 22.10 23.32
N ALA A 35 -8.40 22.14 24.36
CA ALA A 35 -7.94 22.06 25.76
C ALA A 35 -7.48 20.63 26.16
N ALA A 36 -7.79 19.63 25.33
CA ALA A 36 -7.39 18.25 25.56
C ALA A 36 -5.86 18.11 25.63
N LYS A 37 -5.38 17.13 26.39
CA LYS A 37 -4.01 16.63 26.30
C LYS A 37 -4.09 15.19 25.85
N LEU A 38 -3.21 14.78 24.94
CA LEU A 38 -3.11 13.38 24.56
C LEU A 38 -2.73 12.57 25.81
N PRO A 39 -3.49 11.51 26.15
CA PRO A 39 -3.06 10.53 27.15
C PRO A 39 -1.70 9.95 26.77
N ALA A 40 -0.93 9.51 27.76
CA ALA A 40 0.38 8.91 27.50
C ALA A 40 0.31 7.61 26.66
N THR A 41 -0.87 6.98 26.62
CA THR A 41 -1.21 5.81 25.80
C THR A 41 -1.63 6.16 24.37
N ILE A 42 -1.63 7.44 23.98
CA ILE A 42 -1.83 7.84 22.58
C ILE A 42 -0.54 8.48 22.08
N ALA A 43 0.06 7.86 21.07
CA ALA A 43 1.20 8.44 20.38
C ALA A 43 0.77 9.06 19.05
N ALA A 44 1.15 10.32 18.84
CA ALA A 44 0.91 11.03 17.59
C ALA A 44 2.13 10.92 16.67
N GLY A 45 1.92 10.59 15.40
CA GLY A 45 3.00 10.46 14.42
C GLY A 45 2.57 10.74 12.99
N ALA A 46 3.49 10.49 12.06
CA ALA A 46 3.25 10.60 10.64
C ALA A 46 3.76 9.36 9.90
N TYR A 47 3.04 8.97 8.86
CA TYR A 47 3.29 7.78 8.06
C TYR A 47 3.32 8.16 6.57
N HIS A 48 4.09 7.38 5.80
CA HIS A 48 4.37 7.59 4.38
C HIS A 48 5.26 8.82 4.13
N ILE A 49 6.57 8.66 4.32
CA ILE A 49 7.55 9.76 4.30
C ILE A 49 8.78 9.32 3.50
N HIS A 50 9.16 10.13 2.52
CA HIS A 50 10.29 9.88 1.62
C HIS A 50 11.48 10.73 2.07
N THR A 51 12.65 10.11 2.12
CA THR A 51 13.92 10.75 2.43
C THR A 51 14.70 11.05 1.15
N SER A 52 15.88 11.65 1.29
CA SER A 52 16.83 11.81 0.19
C SER A 52 17.41 10.49 -0.35
N ARG A 53 17.03 9.33 0.21
CA ARG A 53 17.45 8.02 -0.29
C ARG A 53 16.65 7.57 -1.51
N SER A 54 15.39 7.96 -1.62
CA SER A 54 14.63 7.85 -2.88
C SER A 54 14.50 9.22 -3.55
N ASP A 55 13.44 9.95 -3.25
CA ASP A 55 12.96 11.09 -4.01
C ASP A 55 12.35 12.20 -3.12
N GLY A 56 12.50 12.02 -1.81
CA GLY A 56 12.42 13.10 -0.84
C GLY A 56 13.64 14.01 -0.89
N THR A 57 13.55 15.15 -0.21
CA THR A 57 14.61 16.18 -0.22
C THR A 57 15.37 16.29 1.10
N GLY A 58 14.84 15.75 2.20
CA GLY A 58 15.45 15.81 3.52
C GLY A 58 16.18 14.53 3.90
N SER A 59 17.21 14.68 4.73
CA SER A 59 17.79 13.54 5.44
C SER A 59 16.85 13.02 6.54
N ILE A 60 17.15 11.85 7.09
CA ILE A 60 16.41 11.30 8.24
C ILE A 60 16.41 12.27 9.43
N ASP A 61 17.54 12.93 9.70
CA ASP A 61 17.63 13.88 10.82
C ASP A 61 16.82 15.17 10.55
N ASP A 62 16.78 15.66 9.31
CA ASP A 62 15.92 16.80 8.93
C ASP A 62 14.44 16.50 9.17
N ILE A 63 14.01 15.29 8.80
CA ILE A 63 12.65 14.78 8.96
C ILE A 63 12.32 14.64 10.46
N ALA A 64 13.18 13.99 11.23
CA ALA A 64 12.98 13.82 12.66
C ALA A 64 12.95 15.17 13.40
N ALA A 65 13.81 16.12 13.03
CA ALA A 65 13.78 17.47 13.59
C ALA A 65 12.48 18.23 13.23
N ALA A 66 11.97 18.07 12.01
CA ALA A 66 10.69 18.63 11.59
C ALA A 66 9.51 18.01 12.37
N ALA A 67 9.53 16.70 12.58
CA ALA A 67 8.55 15.98 13.38
C ALA A 67 8.56 16.45 14.85
N ALA A 68 9.75 16.64 15.43
CA ALA A 68 9.92 17.15 16.79
C ALA A 68 9.31 18.56 16.94
N ARG A 69 9.58 19.47 15.99
CA ARG A 69 8.98 20.82 15.98
C ARG A 69 7.47 20.81 15.79
N ALA A 70 6.94 19.84 15.04
CA ALA A 70 5.51 19.61 14.93
C ALA A 70 4.92 18.95 16.21
N GLY A 71 5.75 18.45 17.13
CA GLY A 71 5.29 17.75 18.33
C GLY A 71 4.80 16.32 18.07
N LEU A 72 5.32 15.67 17.02
CA LEU A 72 5.11 14.24 16.78
C LEU A 72 6.07 13.42 17.64
N GLN A 73 5.64 12.21 18.01
CA GLN A 73 6.41 11.25 18.81
C GLN A 73 7.05 10.16 17.97
N PHE A 74 6.50 9.87 16.78
CA PHE A 74 7.10 8.93 15.84
C PHE A 74 6.90 9.36 14.38
N VAL A 75 7.76 8.83 13.50
CA VAL A 75 7.62 8.91 12.04
C VAL A 75 7.96 7.56 11.42
N ILE A 76 7.25 7.21 10.34
CA ILE A 76 7.50 6.00 9.55
C ILE A 76 7.99 6.42 8.16
N LEU A 77 9.24 6.10 7.86
CA LEU A 77 9.87 6.33 6.56
C LEU A 77 9.48 5.22 5.59
N THR A 78 9.27 5.57 4.33
CA THR A 78 8.77 4.64 3.29
C THR A 78 9.45 4.91 1.95
N ASP A 79 10.77 5.14 1.96
CA ASP A 79 11.54 5.35 0.73
C ASP A 79 11.22 4.25 -0.32
N HIS A 80 11.16 4.64 -1.60
CA HIS A 80 10.92 3.68 -2.68
C HIS A 80 12.00 2.59 -2.73
N GLY A 81 11.57 1.33 -2.90
CA GLY A 81 12.50 0.21 -3.02
C GLY A 81 11.81 -1.12 -3.35
N ASP A 82 12.58 -2.19 -3.26
CA ASP A 82 12.18 -3.57 -3.57
C ASP A 82 12.36 -4.53 -2.38
N ALA A 83 12.46 -3.96 -1.18
CA ALA A 83 12.76 -4.63 0.10
C ALA A 83 14.11 -5.37 0.17
N THR A 84 15.01 -5.26 -0.82
CA THR A 84 16.32 -5.94 -0.75
C THR A 84 17.39 -5.17 0.02
N ARG A 85 17.07 -3.96 0.47
CA ARG A 85 17.87 -3.18 1.42
C ARG A 85 17.54 -3.68 2.84
N VAL A 86 18.57 -3.89 3.65
CA VAL A 86 18.37 -4.17 5.09
C VAL A 86 17.68 -2.96 5.73
N PRO A 87 16.56 -3.14 6.44
CA PRO A 87 15.92 -2.07 7.19
C PRO A 87 16.88 -1.46 8.22
N ASP A 88 16.87 -0.13 8.35
CA ASP A 88 17.63 0.52 9.41
C ASP A 88 17.01 0.16 10.78
N PRO A 89 17.83 -0.10 11.81
CA PRO A 89 17.28 -0.33 13.15
C PRO A 89 16.54 0.92 13.64
N PRO A 90 15.41 0.76 14.36
CA PRO A 90 14.66 1.89 14.87
C PRO A 90 15.50 2.71 15.85
N ALA A 91 15.35 4.02 15.81
CA ALA A 91 16.13 4.92 16.65
C ALA A 91 15.34 6.17 17.03
N TYR A 92 15.58 6.68 18.24
CA TYR A 92 15.17 8.02 18.61
C TYR A 92 16.12 9.06 18.02
N ARG A 93 15.57 9.95 17.20
CA ARG A 93 16.29 11.09 16.61
C ARG A 93 15.53 12.37 16.95
N HIS A 94 16.23 13.36 17.51
CA HIS A 94 15.58 14.60 17.99
C HIS A 94 14.38 14.36 18.93
N GLY A 95 14.39 13.27 19.71
CA GLY A 95 13.29 12.88 20.60
C GLY A 95 12.09 12.23 19.90
N VAL A 96 12.18 11.93 18.59
CA VAL A 96 11.15 11.26 17.78
C VAL A 96 11.60 9.85 17.44
N LEU A 97 10.73 8.87 17.62
CA LEU A 97 10.98 7.50 17.18
C LEU A 97 10.92 7.42 15.65
N VAL A 98 12.01 7.03 15.02
CA VAL A 98 12.09 6.84 13.57
C VAL A 98 12.04 5.35 13.26
N ILE A 99 11.06 4.96 12.44
CA ILE A 99 10.82 3.58 12.00
C ILE A 99 11.06 3.52 10.49
N ASP A 100 11.84 2.55 10.03
CA ASP A 100 12.12 2.33 8.60
C ASP A 100 11.14 1.30 8.02
N ALA A 101 10.62 1.62 6.83
CA ALA A 101 9.76 0.77 6.01
C ALA A 101 10.06 1.08 4.53
N VAL A 102 9.37 0.40 3.61
CA VAL A 102 9.61 0.54 2.17
C VAL A 102 8.30 0.64 1.40
N GLU A 103 8.22 1.59 0.48
CA GLU A 103 7.16 1.63 -0.52
C GLU A 103 7.61 0.88 -1.78
N ILE A 104 6.87 -0.16 -2.13
CA ILE A 104 7.17 -1.07 -3.24
C ILE A 104 6.25 -0.75 -4.41
N ASN A 105 6.86 -0.55 -5.57
CA ASN A 105 6.13 -0.41 -6.82
C ASN A 105 5.69 -1.80 -7.33
N THR A 106 4.37 -1.99 -7.43
CA THR A 106 3.76 -3.19 -8.01
C THR A 106 3.10 -2.83 -9.34
N ARG A 107 2.74 -3.83 -10.14
CA ARG A 107 2.05 -3.56 -11.41
C ARG A 107 0.66 -2.95 -11.24
N GLU A 108 0.02 -3.15 -10.10
CA GLU A 108 -1.32 -2.63 -9.80
C GLU A 108 -1.31 -1.39 -8.92
N GLY A 109 -0.16 -0.75 -8.69
CA GLY A 109 -0.01 0.45 -7.84
C GLY A 109 1.03 0.23 -6.74
N HIS A 110 1.12 1.14 -5.79
CA HIS A 110 2.13 1.04 -4.73
C HIS A 110 1.59 0.35 -3.47
N VAL A 111 2.48 -0.36 -2.78
CA VAL A 111 2.22 -1.01 -1.50
C VAL A 111 3.35 -0.68 -0.55
N VAL A 112 3.04 -0.19 0.65
CA VAL A 112 4.03 -0.08 1.72
C VAL A 112 4.13 -1.40 2.46
N ALA A 113 5.36 -1.89 2.61
CA ALA A 113 5.70 -3.04 3.45
C ALA A 113 6.20 -2.53 4.80
N LEU A 114 5.41 -2.76 5.85
CA LEU A 114 5.68 -2.28 7.20
C LEU A 114 6.10 -3.44 8.11
N GLY A 115 7.15 -3.21 8.91
CA GLY A 115 7.61 -4.16 9.94
C GLY A 115 8.45 -5.33 9.43
N LEU A 116 9.08 -5.18 8.26
CA LEU A 116 10.11 -6.11 7.80
C LEU A 116 11.34 -6.04 8.72
N GLN A 117 11.84 -7.19 9.15
CA GLN A 117 13.02 -7.27 10.04
C GLN A 117 14.32 -7.53 9.29
N GLU A 118 14.22 -8.09 8.08
CA GLU A 118 15.36 -8.49 7.26
C GLU A 118 15.16 -8.03 5.81
N ALA A 119 16.25 -7.97 5.05
CA ALA A 119 16.19 -7.75 3.62
C ALA A 119 15.56 -8.96 2.91
N SER A 120 14.75 -8.71 1.90
CA SER A 120 14.30 -9.75 0.99
C SER A 120 15.50 -10.32 0.21
N ALA A 121 15.56 -11.64 0.08
CA ALA A 121 16.59 -12.33 -0.70
C ALA A 121 16.55 -11.95 -2.19
N TYR A 122 15.42 -11.43 -2.67
CA TYR A 122 15.20 -11.02 -4.05
C TYR A 122 14.30 -9.78 -4.14
N PRO A 123 14.34 -9.01 -5.26
CA PRO A 123 13.47 -7.85 -5.46
C PRO A 123 11.99 -8.22 -5.36
N LEU A 124 11.26 -7.59 -4.44
CA LEU A 124 9.80 -7.67 -4.39
C LEU A 124 9.23 -6.77 -5.49
N ALA A 125 8.75 -7.40 -6.56
CA ALA A 125 8.16 -6.71 -7.71
C ALA A 125 7.21 -7.65 -8.47
N GLY A 126 6.40 -7.08 -9.35
CA GLY A 126 5.45 -7.81 -10.18
C GLY A 126 3.99 -7.61 -9.71
N PRO A 127 3.15 -8.65 -9.75
CA PRO A 127 1.76 -8.55 -9.30
C PRO A 127 1.67 -8.14 -7.83
N SER A 128 0.70 -7.31 -7.50
CA SER A 128 0.54 -6.82 -6.14
C SER A 128 0.19 -7.92 -5.14
N ALA A 129 -0.69 -8.86 -5.52
CA ALA A 129 -1.04 -10.01 -4.68
C ALA A 129 0.17 -10.87 -4.28
N ASP A 130 1.12 -10.95 -5.21
CA ASP A 130 2.34 -11.71 -5.11
C ASP A 130 3.35 -11.01 -4.19
N VAL A 131 3.55 -9.71 -4.38
CA VAL A 131 4.35 -8.85 -3.48
C VAL A 131 3.77 -8.87 -2.07
N ILE A 132 2.45 -8.79 -1.90
CA ILE A 132 1.80 -8.83 -0.59
C ILE A 132 2.02 -10.18 0.09
N THR A 133 1.89 -11.29 -0.65
CA THR A 133 2.18 -12.63 -0.13
C THR A 133 3.64 -12.74 0.38
N ASP A 134 4.57 -12.11 -0.34
CA ASP A 134 5.98 -12.08 0.07
C ASP A 134 6.19 -11.22 1.32
N ILE A 135 5.53 -10.05 1.41
CA ILE A 135 5.54 -9.20 2.61
C ILE A 135 5.04 -9.99 3.84
N HIS A 136 3.92 -10.71 3.70
CA HIS A 136 3.37 -11.54 4.78
C HIS A 136 4.30 -12.69 5.17
N ARG A 137 4.95 -13.34 4.20
CA ARG A 137 5.94 -14.39 4.48
C ARG A 137 7.13 -13.86 5.28
N MET A 138 7.48 -12.59 5.10
CA MET A 138 8.52 -11.90 5.86
C MET A 138 8.03 -11.31 7.19
N GLY A 139 6.79 -11.60 7.61
CA GLY A 139 6.20 -11.10 8.87
C GLY A 139 5.80 -9.62 8.83
N GLY A 140 5.82 -9.00 7.66
CA GLY A 140 5.36 -7.63 7.46
C GLY A 140 3.84 -7.53 7.27
N VAL A 141 3.34 -6.30 7.24
CA VAL A 141 1.99 -5.98 6.78
C VAL A 141 2.04 -5.09 5.55
N ALA A 142 1.06 -5.27 4.67
CA ALA A 142 0.95 -4.58 3.40
C ALA A 142 -0.15 -3.51 3.44
N ILE A 143 0.21 -2.27 3.12
CA ILE A 143 -0.72 -1.13 3.11
C ILE A 143 -0.79 -0.59 1.68
N VAL A 144 -1.99 -0.50 1.11
CA VAL A 144 -2.19 0.13 -0.20
C VAL A 144 -1.97 1.62 -0.10
N ALA A 145 -1.01 2.12 -0.87
CA ALA A 145 -0.64 3.52 -0.94
C ALA A 145 -1.48 4.30 -1.97
N HIS A 146 -1.83 5.56 -1.64
CA HIS A 146 -2.54 6.53 -2.50
C HIS A 146 -3.49 5.89 -3.55
N PRO A 147 -4.49 5.12 -3.10
CA PRO A 147 -5.23 4.17 -3.93
C PRO A 147 -5.97 4.80 -5.12
N ASP A 148 -6.38 6.07 -5.00
CA ASP A 148 -7.07 6.80 -6.07
C ASP A 148 -6.25 8.01 -6.55
N SER A 149 -4.91 7.91 -6.51
CA SER A 149 -4.01 8.93 -7.06
C SER A 149 -4.47 9.41 -8.45
N PRO A 150 -4.47 10.72 -8.74
CA PRO A 150 -4.84 11.25 -10.06
C PRO A 150 -3.89 10.79 -11.17
N ARG A 151 -2.70 10.30 -10.79
CA ARG A 151 -1.75 9.64 -11.69
C ARG A 151 -2.14 8.19 -11.88
N SER A 152 -2.63 7.88 -13.08
CA SER A 152 -3.17 6.56 -13.40
C SER A 152 -2.20 5.39 -13.14
N GLU A 153 -0.90 5.65 -13.26
CA GLU A 153 0.20 4.71 -13.03
C GLU A 153 0.45 4.40 -11.55
N LEU A 154 0.03 5.30 -10.64
CA LEU A 154 0.12 5.12 -9.19
C LEU A 154 -1.18 4.55 -8.62
N ALA A 155 -2.31 4.90 -9.23
CA ALA A 155 -3.64 4.49 -8.78
C ALA A 155 -3.79 2.97 -8.66
N TRP A 156 -4.38 2.54 -7.54
CA TRP A 156 -4.53 1.13 -7.18
C TRP A 156 -5.59 0.41 -8.02
N ARG A 157 -5.16 -0.64 -8.70
CA ARG A 157 -5.97 -1.51 -9.57
C ARG A 157 -6.13 -2.93 -9.02
N GLY A 158 -5.43 -3.25 -7.94
CA GLY A 158 -5.41 -4.57 -7.32
C GLY A 158 -6.63 -4.83 -6.44
N SER A 159 -6.74 -6.06 -5.96
CA SER A 159 -7.72 -6.41 -4.94
C SER A 159 -7.28 -5.87 -3.59
N LEU A 160 -8.11 -5.09 -2.91
CA LEU A 160 -7.80 -4.67 -1.54
C LEU A 160 -7.86 -5.85 -0.55
N LEU A 161 -8.56 -6.94 -0.89
CA LEU A 161 -8.69 -8.13 -0.05
C LEU A 161 -7.37 -8.86 0.21
N SER A 162 -6.29 -8.59 -0.54
CA SER A 162 -4.97 -9.14 -0.22
C SER A 162 -4.18 -8.28 0.78
N ALA A 163 -4.47 -6.99 0.94
CA ALA A 163 -3.66 -6.05 1.74
C ALA A 163 -4.26 -5.73 3.12
N ASP A 164 -3.45 -5.61 4.16
CA ASP A 164 -3.92 -5.45 5.54
C ASP A 164 -4.50 -4.07 5.82
N GLY A 165 -4.02 -3.05 5.10
CA GLY A 165 -4.48 -1.68 5.25
C GLY A 165 -4.57 -0.88 3.94
N ILE A 166 -5.13 0.33 4.07
CA ILE A 166 -5.28 1.30 2.99
C ILE A 166 -5.03 2.73 3.49
N GLU A 167 -4.48 3.57 2.64
CA GLU A 167 -4.48 5.02 2.88
C GLU A 167 -5.83 5.60 2.53
N TRP A 168 -6.58 6.05 3.54
CA TRP A 168 -7.89 6.66 3.28
C TRP A 168 -7.76 8.09 2.76
N ILE A 169 -6.67 8.78 3.13
CA ILE A 169 -6.28 10.09 2.62
C ILE A 169 -4.76 10.12 2.40
N ASN A 170 -4.34 10.79 1.34
CA ASN A 170 -2.94 11.03 1.02
C ASN A 170 -2.74 12.52 0.69
N VAL A 171 -1.94 13.22 1.50
CA VAL A 171 -1.81 14.68 1.39
C VAL A 171 -1.22 15.12 0.06
N ASP A 172 -0.24 14.42 -0.55
CA ASP A 172 0.38 14.85 -1.83
C ASP A 172 -0.56 14.72 -3.03
N SER A 173 -1.47 13.73 -3.00
CA SER A 173 -2.44 13.53 -4.07
C SER A 173 -3.59 14.55 -4.04
N GLU A 174 -4.03 14.99 -2.85
CA GLU A 174 -5.19 15.88 -2.69
C GLU A 174 -4.98 17.34 -3.15
N TRP A 175 -3.75 17.83 -3.26
CA TRP A 175 -3.51 19.24 -3.65
C TRP A 175 -3.27 19.45 -5.15
N ARG A 176 -3.19 18.38 -5.95
CA ARG A 176 -2.79 18.44 -7.38
C ARG A 176 -3.94 18.54 -8.38
N ASP A 177 -5.19 18.53 -7.91
CA ASP A 177 -6.38 18.49 -8.77
C ASP A 177 -6.98 19.86 -9.12
N ASP A 178 -6.31 20.97 -8.74
CA ASP A 178 -6.90 22.30 -8.85
C ASP A 178 -6.40 23.16 -10.04
N ARG A 179 -7.26 24.06 -10.52
CA ARG A 179 -6.96 24.95 -11.67
C ARG A 179 -5.92 26.03 -11.29
N PHE A 180 -5.13 26.47 -12.28
CA PHE A 180 -4.01 27.43 -12.09
C PHE A 180 -4.35 28.71 -11.29
N LEU A 181 -5.56 29.28 -11.48
CA LEU A 181 -5.99 30.49 -10.77
C LEU A 181 -6.36 30.24 -9.29
N THR A 182 -6.86 29.05 -8.95
CA THR A 182 -7.09 28.62 -7.55
C THR A 182 -5.75 28.39 -6.84
N LEU A 183 -4.73 27.88 -7.53
CA LEU A 183 -3.38 27.71 -7.00
C LEU A 183 -2.66 29.04 -6.71
N ALA A 184 -2.78 30.04 -7.59
CA ALA A 184 -2.07 31.31 -7.43
C ALA A 184 -2.51 32.08 -6.17
N GLY A 185 -3.82 32.10 -5.90
CA GLY A 185 -4.36 32.71 -4.67
C GLY A 185 -3.95 31.96 -3.40
N ARG A 186 -3.94 30.62 -3.45
CA ARG A 186 -3.63 29.76 -2.31
C ARG A 186 -2.13 29.67 -1.99
N ALA A 187 -1.25 29.93 -2.94
CA ALA A 187 0.18 30.11 -2.65
C ALA A 187 0.46 31.30 -1.73
N VAL A 188 -0.36 32.36 -1.80
CA VAL A 188 -0.24 33.48 -0.85
C VAL A 188 -0.67 33.03 0.56
N HIS A 189 -1.72 32.22 0.66
CA HIS A 189 -2.14 31.65 1.95
C HIS A 189 -1.08 30.71 2.54
N ALA A 190 -0.41 29.94 1.69
CA ALA A 190 0.64 29.02 2.11
C ALA A 190 1.84 29.73 2.76
N VAL A 191 2.05 31.02 2.51
CA VAL A 191 3.08 31.82 3.21
C VAL A 191 2.68 32.14 4.65
N VAL A 192 1.39 32.28 4.93
CA VAL A 192 0.87 32.71 6.23
C VAL A 192 0.41 31.52 7.09
N ARG A 193 -0.31 30.57 6.49
CA ARG A 193 -0.90 29.39 7.14
C ARG A 193 -0.75 28.16 6.23
N PRO A 194 0.48 27.60 6.13
CA PRO A 194 0.79 26.56 5.16
C PRO A 194 -0.02 25.28 5.36
N ALA A 195 -0.20 24.82 6.60
CA ALA A 195 -0.92 23.59 6.89
C ALA A 195 -2.42 23.74 6.61
N GLU A 196 -3.03 24.83 7.06
CA GLU A 196 -4.45 25.14 6.83
C GLU A 196 -4.74 25.43 5.36
N ALA A 197 -3.81 26.05 4.63
CA ALA A 197 -3.92 26.23 3.19
C ALA A 197 -3.98 24.87 2.45
N ILE A 198 -3.15 23.89 2.84
CA ILE A 198 -3.19 22.55 2.26
C ILE A 198 -4.49 21.84 2.65
N ALA A 199 -4.87 21.83 3.93
CA ALA A 199 -6.08 21.15 4.37
C ALA A 199 -7.36 21.73 3.75
N SER A 200 -7.36 23.02 3.39
CA SER A 200 -8.48 23.66 2.67
C SER A 200 -8.68 23.13 1.24
N LEU A 201 -7.73 22.37 0.71
CA LEU A 201 -7.81 21.71 -0.60
C LEU A 201 -8.46 20.33 -0.51
N PHE A 202 -8.52 19.74 0.69
CA PHE A 202 -9.00 18.39 0.82
C PHE A 202 -10.47 18.29 0.43
N SER A 203 -10.78 17.21 -0.25
CA SER A 203 -12.13 16.75 -0.48
C SER A 203 -12.34 15.45 0.30
N ARG A 204 -13.59 15.07 0.58
CA ARG A 204 -13.85 13.75 1.16
C ARG A 204 -13.47 12.71 0.09
N PRO A 205 -12.54 11.78 0.35
CA PRO A 205 -12.05 10.84 -0.66
C PRO A 205 -13.05 9.69 -0.84
N GLU A 206 -14.20 10.01 -1.45
CA GLU A 206 -15.38 9.16 -1.53
C GLU A 206 -15.07 7.78 -2.12
N ARG A 207 -14.32 7.73 -3.22
CA ARG A 207 -13.97 6.49 -3.92
C ARG A 207 -13.08 5.58 -3.05
N THR A 208 -12.15 6.17 -2.32
CA THR A 208 -11.23 5.44 -1.44
C THR A 208 -12.00 4.88 -0.24
N LEU A 209 -12.86 5.68 0.37
CA LEU A 209 -13.71 5.25 1.49
C LEU A 209 -14.67 4.14 1.05
N GLN A 210 -15.31 4.25 -0.12
CA GLN A 210 -16.16 3.18 -0.67
C GLN A 210 -15.38 1.89 -0.93
N ARG A 211 -14.14 1.98 -1.44
CA ARG A 211 -13.28 0.81 -1.65
C ARG A 211 -12.93 0.15 -0.32
N TRP A 212 -12.61 0.94 0.69
CA TRP A 212 -12.30 0.46 2.04
C TRP A 212 -13.53 -0.20 2.69
N ASP A 213 -14.68 0.48 2.66
CA ASP A 213 -15.93 -0.01 3.22
C ASP A 213 -16.42 -1.29 2.52
N ALA A 214 -16.23 -1.42 1.20
CA ALA A 214 -16.55 -2.65 0.47
C ALA A 214 -15.67 -3.83 0.88
N ALA A 215 -14.37 -3.61 1.10
CA ALA A 215 -13.44 -4.67 1.46
C ALA A 215 -13.59 -5.09 2.94
N THR A 216 -13.90 -4.14 3.82
CA THR A 216 -14.12 -4.43 5.25
C THR A 216 -15.38 -5.23 5.56
N ARG A 217 -16.31 -5.36 4.59
CA ARG A 217 -17.44 -6.31 4.66
C ARG A 217 -16.99 -7.77 4.60
N THR A 218 -15.83 -8.05 4.02
CA THR A 218 -15.31 -9.42 3.86
C THR A 218 -14.31 -9.78 4.95
N ARG A 219 -13.39 -8.86 5.30
CA ARG A 219 -12.43 -9.07 6.39
C ARG A 219 -11.98 -7.75 7.00
N PRO A 220 -11.44 -7.73 8.23
CA PRO A 220 -10.85 -6.53 8.81
C PRO A 220 -9.74 -5.97 7.91
N ILE A 221 -9.82 -4.67 7.62
CA ILE A 221 -8.80 -3.88 6.91
C ILE A 221 -8.70 -2.55 7.65
N PHE A 222 -7.52 -2.18 8.12
CA PHE A 222 -7.32 -0.91 8.78
C PHE A 222 -7.05 0.21 7.76
N SER A 223 -7.16 1.45 8.17
CA SER A 223 -6.68 2.59 7.40
C SER A 223 -5.75 3.46 8.20
N LEU A 224 -4.90 4.18 7.45
CA LEU A 224 -4.02 5.22 7.93
C LEU A 224 -4.23 6.48 7.09
N ALA A 225 -3.84 7.62 7.63
CA ALA A 225 -3.67 8.84 6.85
C ALA A 225 -2.19 9.02 6.51
N ALA A 226 -1.91 9.16 5.21
CA ALA A 226 -0.56 9.32 4.69
C ALA A 226 -0.27 10.79 4.40
N VAL A 227 0.94 11.24 4.76
CA VAL A 227 1.42 12.57 4.36
C VAL A 227 2.13 12.57 3.01
N ASP A 228 2.67 11.41 2.60
CA ASP A 228 3.39 11.20 1.34
C ASP A 228 4.48 12.26 1.09
N ALA A 229 5.24 12.48 2.15
CA ALA A 229 6.06 13.67 2.27
C ALA A 229 7.38 13.50 1.51
N HIS A 230 7.54 14.25 0.42
CA HIS A 230 8.78 14.35 -0.33
C HIS A 230 9.57 15.65 -0.03
N ALA A 231 8.84 16.68 0.41
CA ALA A 231 9.29 18.05 0.60
C ALA A 231 9.96 18.72 -0.62
N GLY A 232 9.95 20.06 -0.61
CA GLY A 232 10.55 20.91 -1.63
C GLY A 232 11.11 22.16 -0.98
N PHE A 233 12.08 22.76 -1.63
CA PHE A 233 12.89 23.84 -1.08
C PHE A 233 12.03 25.01 -0.58
N SER A 234 12.05 25.26 0.74
CA SER A 234 11.48 26.49 1.30
C SER A 234 12.38 27.68 0.96
N TRP A 235 11.80 28.84 0.63
CA TRP A 235 12.49 30.08 0.22
C TRP A 235 13.41 30.68 1.31
N ARG A 236 13.76 29.95 2.37
CA ARG A 236 14.66 30.42 3.44
C ARG A 236 16.02 29.71 3.53
N GLY A 237 16.34 28.78 2.61
CA GLY A 237 17.68 28.20 2.51
C GLY A 237 18.47 28.77 1.32
N HIS A 238 19.81 28.79 1.40
CA HIS A 238 20.68 29.09 0.27
C HIS A 238 21.03 27.80 -0.50
N GLY A 239 20.48 27.62 -1.70
CA GLY A 239 20.73 26.46 -2.55
C GLY A 239 20.03 26.62 -3.91
N ALA A 240 20.71 26.28 -5.00
CA ALA A 240 20.28 26.59 -6.36
C ALA A 240 18.99 25.82 -6.78
N PRO A 241 18.05 26.46 -7.51
CA PRO A 241 16.78 25.84 -7.89
C PRO A 241 16.99 24.79 -8.99
N ARG A 242 16.47 23.57 -8.79
CA ARG A 242 16.31 22.58 -9.86
C ARG A 242 14.94 22.74 -10.54
N ARG A 243 14.93 22.53 -11.86
CA ARG A 243 13.79 22.70 -12.79
C ARG A 243 12.59 21.85 -12.36
N GLY A 244 11.50 22.51 -11.94
CA GLY A 244 10.19 21.89 -11.76
C GLY A 244 9.19 22.81 -11.06
N GLY A 245 8.47 23.62 -11.83
CA GLY A 245 7.32 24.43 -11.35
C GLY A 245 7.67 25.64 -10.47
N ILE A 246 6.80 26.64 -10.48
CA ILE A 246 6.93 27.89 -9.69
C ILE A 246 6.46 27.67 -8.24
N PHE A 247 6.01 26.46 -7.88
CA PHE A 247 5.52 26.09 -6.56
C PHE A 247 6.46 25.07 -5.90
N ALA A 248 7.10 25.46 -4.80
CA ALA A 248 7.88 24.54 -3.98
C ALA A 248 6.94 23.52 -3.32
N ARG A 249 7.30 22.22 -3.33
CA ARG A 249 6.56 21.20 -2.55
C ARG A 249 6.54 21.61 -1.07
N PRO A 250 5.44 21.37 -0.32
CA PRO A 250 5.37 21.71 1.11
C PRO A 250 6.50 21.05 1.91
N GLY A 251 7.11 21.77 2.86
CA GLY A 251 8.12 21.19 3.74
C GLY A 251 7.54 20.13 4.68
N TYR A 252 8.40 19.22 5.19
CA TYR A 252 7.99 18.14 6.10
C TYR A 252 7.18 18.64 7.30
N GLU A 253 7.66 19.68 8.00
CA GLU A 253 6.96 20.23 9.17
C GLU A 253 5.55 20.71 8.83
N THR A 254 5.36 21.33 7.67
CA THR A 254 4.04 21.74 7.20
C THR A 254 3.12 20.52 7.09
N LEU A 255 3.57 19.45 6.42
CA LEU A 255 2.77 18.24 6.22
C LEU A 255 2.44 17.57 7.56
N PHE A 256 3.37 17.52 8.50
CA PHE A 256 3.18 17.02 9.88
C PHE A 256 2.22 17.88 10.72
N ARG A 257 2.00 19.14 10.34
CA ARG A 257 0.99 20.02 10.93
C ARG A 257 -0.36 19.93 10.22
N THR A 258 -0.42 19.35 9.02
CA THR A 258 -1.67 19.18 8.25
C THR A 258 -2.47 17.97 8.72
N VAL A 259 -1.82 16.80 8.74
CA VAL A 259 -2.44 15.51 9.07
C VAL A 259 -1.56 14.76 10.05
N VAL A 260 -2.20 14.01 10.95
CA VAL A 260 -1.53 13.21 11.97
C VAL A 260 -2.20 11.85 12.11
N GLN A 261 -1.38 10.83 12.30
CA GLN A 261 -1.82 9.48 12.64
C GLN A 261 -1.62 9.26 14.15
N ASN A 262 -2.69 8.91 14.85
CA ASN A 262 -2.65 8.57 16.27
C ASN A 262 -2.76 7.06 16.45
N VAL A 263 -1.87 6.49 17.24
CA VAL A 263 -1.94 5.07 17.64
C VAL A 263 -2.30 4.97 19.11
N VAL A 264 -3.20 4.04 19.44
CA VAL A 264 -3.61 3.74 20.81
C VAL A 264 -2.79 2.56 21.30
N LEU A 265 -1.93 2.85 22.27
CA LEU A 265 -0.94 1.94 22.83
C LEU A 265 -1.45 1.32 24.13
N ASP A 266 -1.02 0.09 24.40
CA ASP A 266 -1.35 -0.60 25.64
C ASP A 266 -0.63 0.01 26.86
N ARG A 267 0.43 0.79 26.61
CA ARG A 267 1.22 1.55 27.60
C ARG A 267 1.88 2.75 26.95
N ALA A 268 2.37 3.68 27.78
CA ALA A 268 3.20 4.78 27.30
C ALA A 268 4.50 4.29 26.66
N LEU A 269 4.98 5.04 25.66
CA LEU A 269 6.31 4.87 25.07
C LEU A 269 7.37 4.95 26.17
N THR A 270 8.36 4.08 26.05
CA THR A 270 9.37 3.80 27.09
C THR A 270 10.65 4.60 26.91
N GLY A 271 10.91 5.08 25.69
CA GLY A 271 12.19 5.66 25.27
C GLY A 271 13.17 4.62 24.70
N ASP A 272 12.82 3.33 24.71
CA ASP A 272 13.59 2.26 24.06
C ASP A 272 13.06 2.02 22.65
N ALA A 273 13.87 2.32 21.63
CA ALA A 273 13.39 2.37 20.24
C ALA A 273 12.89 1.01 19.69
N PRO A 274 13.57 -0.12 19.91
CA PRO A 274 13.04 -1.44 19.55
C PRO A 274 11.70 -1.77 20.22
N VAL A 275 11.58 -1.57 21.55
CA VAL A 275 10.34 -1.85 22.29
C VAL A 275 9.21 -0.95 21.79
N ASP A 276 9.48 0.34 21.64
CA ASP A 276 8.48 1.33 21.26
C ASP A 276 8.05 1.18 19.80
N THR A 277 8.93 0.71 18.93
CA THR A 277 8.58 0.32 17.55
C THR A 277 7.62 -0.86 17.56
N GLY A 278 7.85 -1.87 18.41
CA GLY A 278 6.90 -2.96 18.63
C GLY A 278 5.52 -2.44 19.02
N LEU A 279 5.45 -1.55 20.03
CA LEU A 279 4.19 -0.96 20.49
C LEU A 279 3.44 -0.20 19.38
N VAL A 280 4.14 0.63 18.60
CA VAL A 280 3.55 1.42 17.50
C VAL A 280 3.06 0.51 16.38
N LEU A 281 3.90 -0.43 15.94
CA LEU A 281 3.56 -1.33 14.83
C LEU A 281 2.43 -2.28 15.20
N ASP A 282 2.40 -2.81 16.42
CA ASP A 282 1.33 -3.72 16.87
C ASP A 282 -0.01 -2.99 17.00
N ALA A 283 -0.01 -1.73 17.45
CA ALA A 283 -1.20 -0.89 17.45
C ALA A 283 -1.72 -0.64 16.01
N ILE A 284 -0.84 -0.34 15.05
CA ILE A 284 -1.21 -0.17 13.64
C ILE A 284 -1.79 -1.47 13.06
N ARG A 285 -1.07 -2.59 13.22
CA ARG A 285 -1.46 -3.92 12.72
C ARG A 285 -2.82 -4.35 13.24
N ALA A 286 -3.11 -4.06 14.51
CA ALA A 286 -4.39 -4.36 15.12
C ALA A 286 -5.48 -3.32 14.82
N GLY A 287 -5.20 -2.30 14.00
CA GLY A 287 -6.16 -1.23 13.71
C GLY A 287 -6.50 -0.34 14.89
N ARG A 288 -5.71 -0.36 15.99
CA ARG A 288 -5.88 0.51 17.17
C ARG A 288 -5.31 1.90 16.87
N SER A 289 -5.87 2.57 15.86
CA SER A 289 -5.39 3.88 15.42
C SER A 289 -6.51 4.71 14.78
N TYR A 290 -6.37 6.03 14.84
CA TYR A 290 -7.25 7.00 14.17
C TYR A 290 -6.42 8.14 13.58
N SER A 291 -6.92 8.75 12.51
CA SER A 291 -6.26 9.90 11.89
C SER A 291 -7.02 11.18 12.20
N ALA A 292 -6.31 12.31 12.22
CA ALA A 292 -6.94 13.63 12.30
C ALA A 292 -6.33 14.62 11.29
N VAL A 293 -7.17 15.45 10.67
CA VAL A 293 -6.74 16.65 9.95
C VAL A 293 -6.43 17.74 10.97
N ARG A 294 -5.22 17.67 11.52
CA ARG A 294 -4.69 18.56 12.56
C ARG A 294 -4.79 20.05 12.22
N ALA A 295 -4.72 20.40 10.94
CA ALA A 295 -4.88 21.76 10.46
C ALA A 295 -6.29 22.35 10.72
N PHE A 296 -7.30 21.56 11.05
CA PHE A 296 -8.60 22.09 11.48
C PHE A 296 -8.68 22.28 12.99
N ALA A 297 -8.31 21.28 13.78
CA ALA A 297 -8.26 21.36 15.24
C ALA A 297 -7.33 20.31 15.85
N TRP A 298 -6.65 20.66 16.97
CA TRP A 298 -5.67 19.79 17.65
C TRP A 298 -5.31 20.27 19.08
N PRO A 299 -4.95 19.39 20.03
CA PRO A 299 -4.95 17.92 19.96
C PRO A 299 -6.35 17.32 20.05
N ALA A 300 -6.59 16.26 19.29
CA ALA A 300 -7.86 15.54 19.29
C ALA A 300 -7.67 14.19 19.99
N VAL A 301 -8.54 13.87 20.95
CA VAL A 301 -8.61 12.55 21.58
C VAL A 301 -9.91 11.92 21.15
N PHE A 302 -9.81 10.84 20.38
CA PHE A 302 -10.94 10.06 19.90
C PHE A 302 -10.92 8.68 20.53
N ASP A 303 -12.08 8.25 21.00
CA ASP A 303 -12.28 6.95 21.65
C ASP A 303 -13.52 6.29 21.05
N MET A 304 -13.39 5.01 20.72
CA MET A 304 -14.43 4.19 20.13
C MET A 304 -14.28 2.76 20.63
N ALA A 305 -15.35 2.22 21.19
CA ALA A 305 -15.39 0.88 21.73
C ALA A 305 -16.76 0.23 21.52
N ALA A 306 -16.77 -1.10 21.45
CA ALA A 306 -17.97 -1.92 21.50
C ALA A 306 -17.99 -2.74 22.79
N HIS A 307 -19.18 -2.93 23.35
CA HIS A 307 -19.41 -3.51 24.66
C HIS A 307 -20.49 -4.58 24.59
N HIS A 308 -20.27 -5.69 25.29
CA HIS A 308 -21.26 -6.76 25.48
C HIS A 308 -20.87 -7.59 26.72
N ASP A 309 -21.83 -7.87 27.61
CA ASP A 309 -21.66 -8.72 28.80
C ASP A 309 -20.38 -8.44 29.62
N GLY A 310 -20.08 -7.14 29.82
CA GLY A 310 -18.90 -6.70 30.57
C GLY A 310 -17.58 -6.75 29.80
N THR A 311 -17.57 -7.29 28.58
CA THR A 311 -16.43 -7.22 27.65
C THR A 311 -16.48 -5.90 26.89
N SER A 312 -15.33 -5.24 26.75
CA SER A 312 -15.16 -4.03 25.95
C SER A 312 -13.99 -4.21 25.00
N VAL A 313 -14.20 -3.92 23.71
CA VAL A 313 -13.15 -3.99 22.69
C VAL A 313 -12.99 -2.64 21.99
N PRO A 314 -11.75 -2.16 21.78
CA PRO A 314 -11.50 -0.88 21.11
C PRO A 314 -11.65 -0.98 19.59
N MET A 315 -11.62 0.17 18.91
CA MET A 315 -11.40 0.24 17.45
C MET A 315 -10.27 -0.68 16.96
N GLY A 316 -10.46 -1.25 15.77
CA GLY A 316 -9.57 -2.27 15.20
C GLY A 316 -9.89 -3.70 15.62
N SER A 317 -10.72 -3.89 16.64
CA SER A 317 -11.04 -5.21 17.20
C SER A 317 -12.30 -5.83 16.59
N ARG A 318 -12.51 -7.12 16.92
CA ARG A 318 -13.76 -7.84 16.70
C ARG A 318 -14.45 -8.13 18.02
N LEU A 319 -15.78 -8.02 18.03
CA LEU A 319 -16.66 -8.48 19.10
C LEU A 319 -17.60 -9.56 18.55
N ASP A 320 -17.41 -10.80 18.98
CA ASP A 320 -18.15 -11.97 18.48
C ASP A 320 -19.57 -12.06 19.10
N VAL A 321 -20.46 -11.17 18.66
CA VAL A 321 -21.86 -11.08 19.14
C VAL A 321 -22.80 -10.98 17.94
N ILE A 322 -23.83 -11.83 17.90
CA ILE A 322 -24.77 -11.92 16.76
C ILE A 322 -26.24 -11.69 17.12
N ASP A 323 -26.57 -11.63 18.41
CA ASP A 323 -27.95 -11.52 18.91
C ASP A 323 -28.46 -10.07 19.01
N GLY A 324 -27.63 -9.10 18.61
CA GLY A 324 -27.98 -7.69 18.64
C GLY A 324 -27.79 -7.02 19.99
N SER A 325 -27.21 -7.69 20.99
CA SER A 325 -27.08 -7.12 22.34
C SER A 325 -25.84 -6.23 22.54
N ALA A 326 -24.98 -6.11 21.52
CA ALA A 326 -23.80 -5.25 21.59
C ALA A 326 -24.17 -3.75 21.57
N THR A 327 -23.40 -2.96 22.30
CA THR A 327 -23.50 -1.49 22.36
C THR A 327 -22.20 -0.85 21.90
N LEU A 328 -22.26 0.20 21.08
CA LEU A 328 -21.10 0.95 20.63
C LEU A 328 -21.13 2.35 21.21
N THR A 329 -19.98 2.79 21.70
CA THR A 329 -19.77 4.15 22.19
C THR A 329 -18.65 4.81 21.41
N ALA A 330 -18.84 6.07 21.04
CA ALA A 330 -17.80 6.90 20.44
C ALA A 330 -17.84 8.32 21.01
N ARG A 331 -16.68 8.94 21.22
CA ARG A 331 -16.58 10.30 21.75
C ARG A 331 -15.32 11.01 21.25
N VAL A 332 -15.39 12.33 21.22
CA VAL A 332 -14.23 13.20 21.00
C VAL A 332 -14.10 14.15 22.20
N ASP A 333 -12.99 14.07 22.91
CA ASP A 333 -12.81 14.87 24.13
C ASP A 333 -12.47 16.33 23.78
N GLY A 334 -13.03 17.26 24.56
CA GLY A 334 -12.71 18.69 24.48
C GLY A 334 -13.48 19.48 23.42
N VAL A 335 -14.40 18.87 22.67
CA VAL A 335 -15.24 19.55 21.65
C VAL A 335 -16.68 19.02 21.71
N SER A 336 -17.64 19.87 22.07
CA SER A 336 -19.05 19.47 22.22
C SER A 336 -19.89 19.56 20.95
N ASP A 337 -19.53 20.42 19.99
CA ASP A 337 -20.30 20.63 18.75
C ASP A 337 -19.75 19.85 17.54
N VAL A 338 -18.91 18.84 17.79
CA VAL A 338 -18.44 17.94 16.74
C VAL A 338 -19.54 16.94 16.39
N ARG A 339 -19.86 16.81 15.10
CA ARG A 339 -20.81 15.80 14.62
C ARG A 339 -20.09 14.48 14.46
N LEU A 340 -20.58 13.43 15.10
CA LEU A 340 -20.11 12.05 14.89
C LEU A 340 -21.08 11.36 13.94
N GLU A 341 -20.57 10.73 12.89
CA GLU A 341 -21.34 9.91 11.97
C GLU A 341 -20.83 8.47 12.05
N LEU A 342 -21.71 7.54 12.41
CA LEU A 342 -21.45 6.11 12.46
C LEU A 342 -21.91 5.47 11.17
N TYR A 343 -21.02 4.73 10.53
CA TYR A 343 -21.28 3.96 9.34
C TYR A 343 -21.28 2.48 9.68
N ARG A 344 -22.20 1.72 9.09
CA ARG A 344 -22.22 0.26 9.12
C ARG A 344 -22.07 -0.26 7.71
N ASN A 345 -21.00 -1.03 7.46
CA ASN A 345 -20.67 -1.56 6.14
C ASN A 345 -20.58 -0.46 5.07
N GLY A 346 -20.17 0.76 5.44
CA GLY A 346 -20.08 1.92 4.53
C GLY A 346 -21.34 2.74 4.36
N GLU A 347 -22.47 2.30 4.90
CA GLU A 347 -23.72 3.07 4.86
C GLU A 347 -23.90 3.86 6.15
N PRO A 348 -24.37 5.12 6.12
CA PRO A 348 -24.73 5.87 7.32
C PRO A 348 -25.72 5.07 8.17
N TYR A 349 -25.41 4.91 9.46
CA TYR A 349 -26.19 4.10 10.40
C TYR A 349 -26.79 4.95 11.51
N ASP A 350 -25.98 5.79 12.16
CA ASP A 350 -26.45 6.71 13.20
C ASP A 350 -25.54 7.95 13.31
N ARG A 351 -25.93 8.94 14.11
CA ARG A 351 -25.16 10.16 14.33
C ARG A 351 -25.34 10.74 15.73
N GLY A 352 -24.30 11.40 16.23
CA GLY A 352 -24.27 12.07 17.52
C GLY A 352 -23.63 13.46 17.46
N ARG A 353 -23.62 14.18 18.58
CA ARG A 353 -22.86 15.42 18.77
C ARG A 353 -22.02 15.32 20.03
N GLY A 354 -20.70 15.49 19.91
CA GLY A 354 -19.72 15.32 21.00
C GLY A 354 -19.47 13.86 21.37
N ALA A 355 -20.55 13.09 21.57
CA ALA A 355 -20.55 11.67 21.84
C ALA A 355 -21.72 10.96 21.12
N LEU A 356 -21.61 9.64 21.02
CA LEU A 356 -22.57 8.74 20.39
C LEU A 356 -22.61 7.43 21.17
N THR A 357 -23.81 6.95 21.50
CA THR A 357 -24.05 5.62 22.07
C THR A 357 -25.14 4.94 21.24
N VAL A 358 -24.86 3.74 20.72
CA VAL A 358 -25.80 2.98 19.89
C VAL A 358 -25.90 1.56 20.44
N GLU A 359 -27.08 1.22 20.96
CA GLU A 359 -27.44 -0.12 21.43
C GLU A 359 -28.04 -0.92 20.29
N GLY A 360 -28.15 -2.25 20.44
CA GLY A 360 -28.90 -3.04 19.46
C GLY A 360 -28.11 -3.38 18.19
N LEU A 361 -26.77 -3.44 18.24
CA LEU A 361 -25.95 -3.52 17.02
C LEU A 361 -26.11 -4.87 16.31
N ALA A 362 -26.58 -4.81 15.06
CA ALA A 362 -26.58 -5.96 14.17
C ALA A 362 -25.16 -6.30 13.67
N PRO A 363 -24.86 -7.55 13.29
CA PRO A 363 -23.55 -7.92 12.74
C PRO A 363 -23.12 -7.03 11.56
N GLY A 364 -21.86 -6.62 11.54
CA GLY A 364 -21.29 -5.79 10.49
C GLY A 364 -20.03 -5.05 10.94
N THR A 365 -19.44 -4.32 10.01
CA THR A 365 -18.27 -3.49 10.25
C THR A 365 -18.72 -2.06 10.53
N TYR A 366 -18.31 -1.51 11.67
CA TYR A 366 -18.70 -0.19 12.13
C TYR A 366 -17.52 0.77 12.13
N ARG A 367 -17.70 1.96 11.56
CA ARG A 367 -16.66 3.01 11.47
C ARG A 367 -17.25 4.35 11.85
N VAL A 368 -16.49 5.19 12.55
CA VAL A 368 -16.93 6.54 12.93
C VAL A 368 -16.07 7.59 12.22
N GLU A 369 -16.75 8.60 11.69
CA GLU A 369 -16.17 9.83 11.18
C GLU A 369 -16.62 11.01 12.07
N ALA A 370 -15.70 11.92 12.41
CA ALA A 370 -16.03 13.13 13.14
C ALA A 370 -15.89 14.36 12.25
N TYR A 371 -16.85 15.27 12.31
CA TYR A 371 -16.93 16.47 11.48
C TYR A 371 -17.01 17.73 12.34
N LEU A 372 -16.17 18.71 12.03
CA LEU A 372 -16.27 20.06 12.61
C LEU A 372 -17.34 20.87 11.87
N PRO A 373 -18.05 21.80 12.54
CA PRO A 373 -19.04 22.66 11.90
C PRO A 373 -18.48 23.37 10.66
N GLY A 374 -19.19 23.26 9.53
CA GLY A 374 -18.83 23.92 8.27
C GLY A 374 -17.69 23.27 7.47
N ILE A 375 -17.12 22.16 7.95
CA ILE A 375 -16.07 21.40 7.25
C ILE A 375 -16.67 20.13 6.66
N ALA A 376 -16.56 19.97 5.34
CA ALA A 376 -17.14 18.83 4.62
C ALA A 376 -16.26 17.56 4.62
N VAL A 377 -14.96 17.71 4.89
CA VAL A 377 -14.02 16.60 5.01
C VAL A 377 -14.07 16.06 6.44
N PRO A 378 -14.03 14.74 6.67
CA PRO A 378 -13.87 14.18 8.01
C PRO A 378 -12.65 14.81 8.70
N TRP A 379 -12.88 15.40 9.88
CA TRP A 379 -11.79 15.88 10.72
C TRP A 379 -11.05 14.71 11.36
N ILE A 380 -11.80 13.71 11.86
CA ILE A 380 -11.25 12.47 12.43
C ILE A 380 -11.86 11.27 11.70
N VAL A 381 -11.03 10.27 11.40
CA VAL A 381 -11.47 8.96 10.90
C VAL A 381 -10.91 7.89 11.82
N GLY A 382 -11.79 7.13 12.47
CA GLY A 382 -11.44 5.97 13.29
C GLY A 382 -11.36 4.69 12.46
N ASN A 383 -10.54 3.74 12.92
CA ASN A 383 -10.56 2.39 12.38
C ASN A 383 -11.80 1.61 12.80
N PRO A 384 -12.24 0.61 12.01
CA PRO A 384 -13.51 -0.04 12.25
C PRO A 384 -13.47 -1.02 13.43
N ILE A 385 -14.64 -1.28 14.03
CA ILE A 385 -14.91 -2.44 14.89
C ILE A 385 -15.79 -3.41 14.12
N VAL A 386 -15.47 -4.70 14.16
CA VAL A 386 -16.31 -5.75 13.57
C VAL A 386 -17.21 -6.36 14.65
N ILE A 387 -18.52 -6.32 14.44
CA ILE A 387 -19.51 -7.01 15.26
C ILE A 387 -20.00 -8.24 14.50
N GLY A 388 -19.98 -9.41 15.12
CA GLY A 388 -20.53 -10.63 14.52
C GLY A 388 -19.57 -11.81 14.55
N SER A 389 -20.11 -13.00 14.32
CA SER A 389 -19.35 -14.24 14.29
C SER A 389 -18.60 -14.40 12.98
N GLY A 390 -17.31 -14.70 13.05
CA GLY A 390 -16.57 -15.28 11.95
C GLY A 390 -15.25 -15.83 12.43
N GLU A 391 -14.90 -17.04 11.99
CA GLU A 391 -13.49 -17.42 11.92
C GLU A 391 -12.80 -16.34 11.08
N VAL A 392 -11.80 -15.68 11.66
CA VAL A 392 -10.74 -15.15 10.81
C VAL A 392 -10.11 -16.42 10.26
N ASP A 393 -10.41 -16.76 9.01
CA ASP A 393 -9.43 -17.49 8.22
C ASP A 393 -8.21 -16.56 8.21
N VAL A 394 -7.33 -16.76 9.20
CA VAL A 394 -5.92 -16.48 9.04
C VAL A 394 -5.59 -17.36 7.86
N VAL A 395 -5.66 -16.79 6.65
CA VAL A 395 -5.12 -17.44 5.47
C VAL A 395 -3.65 -17.57 5.82
N ALA A 396 -3.33 -18.72 6.41
CA ALA A 396 -1.99 -19.18 6.59
C ALA A 396 -1.36 -19.07 5.21
N SER A 397 -0.50 -18.08 5.07
CA SER A 397 0.76 -18.16 4.34
C SER A 397 1.08 -19.62 4.01
N GLY A 398 0.87 -20.03 2.75
CA GLY A 398 1.30 -21.35 2.30
C GLY A 398 0.48 -22.04 1.23
N ARG A 399 -0.75 -21.61 0.91
CA ARG A 399 -1.45 -22.12 -0.27
C ARG A 399 -1.25 -21.15 -1.43
N GLY A 400 -0.45 -21.56 -2.42
CA GLY A 400 -0.43 -20.92 -3.73
C GLY A 400 -1.87 -20.75 -4.23
N ARG A 401 -2.16 -19.57 -4.80
CA ARG A 401 -3.48 -19.12 -5.29
C ARG A 401 -4.55 -20.21 -5.35
N GLY A 402 -5.37 -20.29 -4.28
CA GLY A 402 -6.64 -21.00 -4.33
C GLY A 402 -7.62 -20.18 -5.15
N GLY A 403 -8.12 -20.76 -6.24
CA GLY A 403 -8.89 -20.09 -7.28
C GLY A 403 -10.15 -19.37 -6.80
N ARG A 404 -10.48 -18.27 -7.48
CA ARG A 404 -11.82 -17.68 -7.45
C ARG A 404 -12.81 -18.70 -8.00
N GLY A 405 -13.83 -19.02 -7.23
CA GLY A 405 -14.90 -19.94 -7.60
C GLY A 405 -15.61 -19.49 -8.88
N THR A 406 -15.29 -20.16 -9.98
CA THR A 406 -16.23 -20.42 -11.08
C THR A 406 -16.44 -21.91 -11.13
N ILE A 407 -17.71 -22.32 -11.23
CA ILE A 407 -18.15 -23.70 -11.37
C ILE A 407 -17.39 -24.32 -12.55
N VAL A 408 -16.39 -25.15 -12.25
CA VAL A 408 -15.75 -26.01 -13.24
C VAL A 408 -16.81 -27.06 -13.59
N PRO A 409 -17.17 -27.25 -14.88
CA PRO A 409 -18.03 -28.36 -15.27
C PRO A 409 -17.42 -29.67 -14.75
N PRO A 410 -18.21 -30.65 -14.30
CA PRO A 410 -17.69 -31.92 -13.84
C PRO A 410 -17.09 -32.68 -15.04
N GLY A 411 -15.81 -32.44 -15.31
CA GLY A 411 -14.97 -33.21 -16.23
C GLY A 411 -13.84 -33.85 -15.44
N THR A 412 -13.41 -35.05 -15.85
CA THR A 412 -12.23 -35.70 -15.27
C THR A 412 -10.97 -35.01 -15.81
N MET A 413 -10.18 -34.41 -14.91
CA MET A 413 -8.89 -33.80 -15.28
C MET A 413 -7.85 -34.89 -15.51
N GLU A 414 -7.38 -35.03 -16.75
CA GLU A 414 -6.31 -35.96 -17.13
C GLU A 414 -4.95 -35.27 -16.96
N LEU A 415 -4.04 -35.89 -16.23
CA LEU A 415 -2.67 -35.38 -16.07
C LEU A 415 -1.79 -36.00 -17.15
N HIS A 416 -1.16 -35.16 -17.96
CA HIS A 416 -0.18 -35.53 -18.96
C HIS A 416 1.23 -35.24 -18.43
N PRO A 417 1.99 -36.25 -17.96
CA PRO A 417 3.34 -36.05 -17.45
C PRO A 417 4.28 -35.57 -18.55
N LEU A 418 5.14 -34.62 -18.21
CA LEU A 418 6.25 -34.19 -19.07
C LEU A 418 7.52 -34.93 -18.67
N ALA A 419 8.31 -35.33 -19.66
CA ALA A 419 9.57 -36.03 -19.41
C ALA A 419 10.55 -35.12 -18.68
N ILE A 420 11.29 -35.69 -17.73
CA ILE A 420 12.38 -34.99 -17.01
C ILE A 420 13.76 -35.25 -17.64
N GLU A 421 13.80 -35.86 -18.84
CA GLU A 421 15.05 -36.05 -19.57
C GLU A 421 15.55 -34.71 -20.10
N SER A 422 16.80 -34.35 -19.85
CA SER A 422 17.35 -33.06 -20.24
C SER A 422 17.34 -32.81 -21.75
N THR A 423 17.21 -33.86 -22.58
CA THR A 423 17.10 -33.78 -24.04
C THR A 423 15.76 -33.28 -24.54
N GLU A 424 14.70 -33.39 -23.72
CA GLU A 424 13.35 -32.91 -24.04
C GLU A 424 13.16 -31.42 -23.69
N TRP A 425 14.15 -30.82 -23.06
CA TRP A 425 14.14 -29.43 -22.64
C TRP A 425 15.25 -28.66 -23.34
N ARG A 426 15.02 -27.36 -23.55
CA ARG A 426 16.02 -26.44 -24.08
C ARG A 426 16.16 -25.22 -23.20
N ILE A 427 17.29 -24.54 -23.37
CA ILE A 427 17.58 -23.28 -22.69
C ILE A 427 17.33 -22.12 -23.65
N GLU A 428 16.61 -21.12 -23.16
CA GLU A 428 16.49 -19.82 -23.80
C GLU A 428 16.99 -18.75 -22.82
N ARG A 429 17.77 -17.78 -23.29
CA ARG A 429 18.42 -16.81 -22.38
C ARG A 429 18.76 -15.51 -23.09
N ASP A 430 18.92 -14.45 -22.31
CA ASP A 430 19.60 -13.25 -22.79
C ASP A 430 21.06 -13.59 -23.17
N PRO A 431 21.63 -12.98 -24.22
CA PRO A 431 23.00 -13.27 -24.64
C PRO A 431 24.06 -13.11 -23.54
N SER A 432 23.84 -12.22 -22.56
CA SER A 432 24.74 -12.00 -21.43
C SER A 432 24.53 -12.94 -20.25
N SER A 433 23.42 -13.68 -20.21
CA SER A 433 23.16 -14.71 -19.20
C SER A 433 23.74 -16.06 -19.63
N ASN A 434 23.86 -17.00 -18.71
CA ASN A 434 24.19 -18.40 -18.97
C ASN A 434 23.25 -19.33 -18.20
N ALA A 435 23.08 -20.55 -18.68
CA ALA A 435 22.35 -21.59 -17.95
C ALA A 435 22.78 -22.99 -18.42
N THR A 436 22.57 -23.97 -17.57
CA THR A 436 22.78 -25.40 -17.86
C THR A 436 21.63 -26.23 -17.33
N ILE A 437 21.43 -27.39 -17.94
CA ILE A 437 20.40 -28.35 -17.57
C ILE A 437 21.04 -29.72 -17.40
N ALA A 438 20.67 -30.43 -16.34
CA ALA A 438 21.12 -31.79 -16.08
C ALA A 438 19.99 -32.61 -15.43
N ARG A 439 20.04 -33.93 -15.58
CA ARG A 439 19.22 -34.84 -14.79
C ARG A 439 20.06 -35.39 -13.65
N GLU A 440 19.61 -35.23 -12.42
CA GLU A 440 20.32 -35.64 -11.22
C GLU A 440 19.30 -36.19 -10.21
N GLU A 441 19.53 -37.40 -9.70
CA GLU A 441 18.67 -38.01 -8.65
C GLU A 441 17.17 -38.09 -9.00
N GLY A 442 16.84 -38.28 -10.28
CA GLY A 442 15.45 -38.30 -10.74
C GLY A 442 14.77 -36.93 -10.75
N GLN A 443 15.56 -35.85 -10.67
CA GLN A 443 15.12 -34.46 -10.79
C GLN A 443 15.76 -33.80 -12.01
N LEU A 444 15.06 -32.81 -12.56
CA LEU A 444 15.60 -31.91 -13.54
C LEU A 444 16.25 -30.73 -12.83
N ARG A 445 17.56 -30.58 -12.97
CA ARG A 445 18.36 -29.51 -12.40
C ARG A 445 18.58 -28.41 -13.43
N PHE A 446 18.25 -27.18 -13.07
CA PHE A 446 18.42 -25.97 -13.86
C PHE A 446 19.33 -25.00 -13.12
N ASP A 447 20.58 -24.86 -13.58
CA ASP A 447 21.50 -23.87 -13.05
C ASP A 447 21.50 -22.64 -13.97
N TYR A 448 21.53 -21.44 -13.38
CA TYR A 448 21.51 -20.19 -14.13
C TYR A 448 22.52 -19.19 -13.56
N THR A 449 22.94 -18.27 -14.43
CA THR A 449 23.67 -17.04 -14.09
C THR A 449 23.11 -15.93 -14.97
N LEU A 450 22.49 -14.91 -14.36
CA LEU A 450 22.01 -13.75 -15.11
C LEU A 450 23.20 -12.84 -15.47
N GLY A 451 23.13 -12.20 -16.63
CA GLY A 451 24.14 -11.21 -17.01
C GLY A 451 24.22 -10.05 -16.01
N ASP A 452 25.44 -9.55 -15.79
CA ASP A 452 25.73 -8.43 -14.90
C ASP A 452 25.21 -7.08 -15.44
N GLY A 453 25.35 -6.02 -14.62
CA GLY A 453 25.13 -4.63 -15.01
C GLY A 453 23.74 -4.12 -14.65
N THR A 454 23.23 -3.18 -15.45
CA THR A 454 21.90 -2.58 -15.22
C THR A 454 20.79 -3.54 -15.63
N ALA A 455 19.73 -3.65 -14.84
CA ALA A 455 18.57 -4.43 -15.19
C ALA A 455 17.91 -3.91 -16.48
N ARG A 456 17.87 -4.76 -17.51
CA ARG A 456 17.30 -4.47 -18.83
C ARG A 456 16.49 -5.63 -19.40
N GLY A 457 16.09 -6.58 -18.53
CA GLY A 457 15.41 -7.81 -18.92
C GLY A 457 16.36 -8.99 -19.16
N GLN A 458 17.50 -9.05 -18.47
CA GLN A 458 18.31 -10.27 -18.43
C GLN A 458 17.45 -11.43 -17.94
N TYR A 459 17.55 -12.59 -18.60
CA TYR A 459 16.79 -13.77 -18.21
C TYR A 459 17.52 -15.06 -18.55
N ALA A 460 17.12 -16.13 -17.88
CA ALA A 460 17.41 -17.52 -18.22
C ALA A 460 16.12 -18.34 -18.08
N ALA A 461 15.82 -19.16 -19.08
CA ALA A 461 14.60 -19.93 -19.14
C ALA A 461 14.87 -21.39 -19.49
N LEU A 462 14.23 -22.27 -18.75
CA LEU A 462 14.10 -23.69 -19.04
C LEU A 462 12.79 -23.91 -19.79
N VAL A 463 12.85 -24.45 -21.00
CA VAL A 463 11.72 -24.50 -21.94
C VAL A 463 11.42 -25.93 -22.39
N HIS A 464 10.17 -26.36 -22.24
CA HIS A 464 9.66 -27.61 -22.81
C HIS A 464 8.76 -27.29 -24.00
N PRO A 465 9.02 -27.84 -25.20
CA PRO A 465 8.06 -27.82 -26.29
C PRO A 465 6.87 -28.68 -25.89
N ALA A 466 5.73 -28.05 -25.65
CA ALA A 466 4.52 -28.72 -25.20
C ALA A 466 3.49 -28.55 -26.31
N ALA A 467 3.63 -29.27 -27.42
CA ALA A 467 2.67 -29.27 -28.51
C ALA A 467 1.37 -30.01 -28.11
N ALA A 468 0.77 -29.59 -27.00
CA ALA A 468 -0.47 -30.13 -26.47
C ALA A 468 -1.63 -29.46 -27.22
N THR A 469 -2.33 -30.26 -28.02
CA THR A 469 -3.41 -29.80 -28.90
C THR A 469 -4.75 -29.58 -28.17
N ASP A 470 -4.89 -30.13 -26.96
CA ASP A 470 -6.16 -30.13 -26.22
C ASP A 470 -6.07 -29.31 -24.92
N GLY A 471 -7.20 -28.67 -24.58
CA GLY A 471 -7.34 -27.59 -23.62
C GLY A 471 -6.67 -27.76 -22.26
N VAL A 472 -5.42 -27.30 -22.14
CA VAL A 472 -4.69 -27.20 -20.87
C VAL A 472 -5.40 -26.21 -19.96
N GLN A 473 -5.56 -26.58 -18.69
CA GLN A 473 -6.16 -25.76 -17.63
C GLN A 473 -5.21 -25.52 -16.46
N THR A 474 -4.38 -26.50 -16.13
CA THR A 474 -3.45 -26.42 -15.01
C THR A 474 -2.06 -26.91 -15.39
N ILE A 475 -1.05 -26.40 -14.70
CA ILE A 475 0.32 -26.91 -14.75
C ILE A 475 0.68 -27.36 -13.34
N ARG A 476 1.12 -28.61 -13.19
CA ARG A 476 1.53 -29.18 -11.90
C ARG A 476 3.00 -29.54 -11.93
N PHE A 477 3.73 -29.23 -10.87
CA PHE A 477 5.16 -29.57 -10.75
C PHE A 477 5.58 -29.50 -9.29
N THR A 478 6.62 -30.24 -8.91
CA THR A 478 7.34 -30.04 -7.65
C THR A 478 8.61 -29.26 -7.95
N ALA A 479 8.90 -28.21 -7.16
CA ALA A 479 10.13 -27.46 -7.31
C ALA A 479 10.70 -26.96 -5.98
N TRP A 480 12.00 -26.66 -5.97
CA TRP A 480 12.72 -26.01 -4.88
C TRP A 480 14.01 -25.34 -5.36
N SER A 481 14.57 -24.46 -4.52
CA SER A 481 15.84 -23.75 -4.75
C SER A 481 16.59 -23.59 -3.42
N PRO A 482 17.91 -23.83 -3.35
CA PRO A 482 18.69 -23.63 -2.12
C PRO A 482 18.62 -22.21 -1.54
N THR A 483 18.32 -21.22 -2.37
CA THR A 483 18.14 -19.82 -1.95
C THR A 483 16.72 -19.36 -2.28
N PRO A 484 16.03 -18.68 -1.34
CA PRO A 484 14.70 -18.13 -1.59
C PRO A 484 14.65 -17.28 -2.85
N MET A 485 13.69 -17.56 -3.73
CA MET A 485 13.51 -16.84 -4.98
C MET A 485 12.08 -16.93 -5.50
N ARG A 486 11.74 -16.09 -6.48
CA ARG A 486 10.55 -16.33 -7.32
C ARG A 486 10.96 -16.86 -8.67
N LEU A 487 10.20 -17.85 -9.11
CA LEU A 487 10.31 -18.44 -10.44
C LEU A 487 9.08 -18.05 -11.25
N SER A 488 9.28 -17.43 -12.41
CA SER A 488 8.19 -17.15 -13.33
C SER A 488 7.82 -18.42 -14.10
N VAL A 489 6.56 -18.84 -14.02
CA VAL A 489 6.02 -19.93 -14.83
C VAL A 489 5.30 -19.30 -16.01
N GLN A 490 5.69 -19.64 -17.22
CA GLN A 490 5.15 -19.03 -18.43
C GLN A 490 4.67 -20.06 -19.44
N ILE A 491 3.71 -19.66 -20.25
CA ILE A 491 3.28 -20.41 -21.42
C ILE A 491 3.35 -19.52 -22.65
N ARG A 492 3.64 -20.15 -23.79
CA ARG A 492 3.45 -19.55 -25.11
C ARG A 492 2.24 -20.17 -25.78
N LEU A 493 1.40 -19.32 -26.34
CA LEU A 493 0.29 -19.76 -27.17
C LEU A 493 0.73 -19.89 -28.64
N PRO A 494 0.18 -20.85 -29.41
CA PRO A 494 0.47 -20.99 -30.83
C PRO A 494 0.21 -19.69 -31.60
N ALA A 495 1.08 -19.37 -32.57
CA ALA A 495 0.88 -18.24 -33.46
C ALA A 495 -0.29 -18.53 -34.42
N GLY A 496 -1.22 -17.57 -34.55
CA GLY A 496 -2.32 -17.63 -35.52
C GLY A 496 -1.98 -16.94 -36.84
N ARG A 497 -2.81 -17.10 -37.89
CA ARG A 497 -2.66 -16.36 -39.17
C ARG A 497 -2.63 -14.85 -38.90
N GLY A 498 -1.43 -14.25 -38.93
CA GLY A 498 -1.20 -12.82 -38.73
C GLY A 498 -1.14 -12.34 -37.27
N ARG A 499 -0.96 -13.22 -36.28
CA ARG A 499 -0.77 -12.84 -34.86
C ARG A 499 0.50 -13.45 -34.27
N GLU A 500 1.34 -12.62 -33.67
CA GLU A 500 2.48 -13.08 -32.86
C GLU A 500 2.00 -13.94 -31.69
N GLY A 501 2.76 -15.00 -31.37
CA GLY A 501 2.46 -15.88 -30.23
C GLY A 501 2.43 -15.10 -28.93
N GLN A 502 1.37 -15.24 -28.15
CA GLN A 502 1.20 -14.51 -26.90
C GLN A 502 1.89 -15.26 -25.75
N ARG A 503 2.61 -14.52 -24.91
CA ARG A 503 3.17 -15.03 -23.66
C ARG A 503 2.29 -14.66 -22.47
N TRP A 504 2.10 -15.65 -21.63
CA TRP A 504 1.35 -15.53 -20.39
C TRP A 504 2.23 -16.04 -19.26
N ARG A 505 2.12 -15.44 -18.09
CA ARG A 505 2.95 -15.80 -16.94
C ARG A 505 2.16 -15.78 -15.65
N THR A 506 2.64 -16.55 -14.69
CA THR A 506 2.43 -16.38 -13.26
C THR A 506 3.79 -16.53 -12.57
N SER A 507 3.83 -16.52 -11.25
CA SER A 507 5.05 -16.83 -10.53
C SER A 507 4.78 -17.60 -9.25
N VAL A 508 5.80 -18.33 -8.81
CA VAL A 508 5.78 -19.12 -7.58
C VAL A 508 7.00 -18.79 -6.74
N TYR A 509 6.84 -18.84 -5.42
CA TYR A 509 7.95 -18.74 -4.48
C TYR A 509 8.57 -20.12 -4.24
N LEU A 510 9.90 -20.17 -4.28
CA LEU A 510 10.69 -21.35 -3.99
C LEU A 510 11.64 -21.06 -2.83
N ASP A 511 11.82 -22.05 -1.97
CA ASP A 511 12.86 -22.13 -0.95
C ASP A 511 13.52 -23.52 -0.98
N ASP A 512 14.31 -23.82 0.04
CA ASP A 512 15.06 -25.07 0.17
C ASP A 512 14.17 -26.31 0.42
N THR A 513 12.86 -26.11 0.51
CA THR A 513 11.88 -27.16 0.73
C THR A 513 11.21 -27.55 -0.59
N PRO A 514 11.33 -28.81 -1.05
CA PRO A 514 10.55 -29.35 -2.17
C PRO A 514 9.05 -29.23 -1.93
N ARG A 515 8.36 -28.44 -2.78
CA ARG A 515 6.92 -28.20 -2.66
C ARG A 515 6.20 -28.53 -3.97
N PRO A 516 5.02 -29.19 -3.93
CA PRO A 516 4.16 -29.31 -5.08
C PRO A 516 3.44 -27.98 -5.35
N PHE A 517 3.36 -27.62 -6.63
CA PHE A 517 2.63 -26.48 -7.16
C PHE A 517 1.59 -26.98 -8.15
N GLU A 518 0.42 -26.33 -8.13
CA GLU A 518 -0.62 -26.44 -9.13
C GLU A 518 -1.04 -25.02 -9.48
N VAL A 519 -0.74 -24.59 -10.70
CA VAL A 519 -1.08 -23.24 -11.18
C VAL A 519 -2.16 -23.32 -12.25
N SER A 520 -3.24 -22.57 -12.08
CA SER A 520 -4.31 -22.48 -13.07
C SER A 520 -3.95 -21.47 -14.16
N LEU A 521 -4.29 -21.75 -15.41
CA LEU A 521 -4.14 -20.77 -16.50
C LEU A 521 -5.01 -19.51 -16.26
N GLN A 522 -6.06 -19.62 -15.45
CA GLN A 522 -6.87 -18.48 -14.98
C GLN A 522 -6.12 -17.55 -14.01
N ASP A 523 -4.95 -17.95 -13.53
CA ASP A 523 -4.07 -17.10 -12.72
C ASP A 523 -3.02 -16.40 -13.58
N PHE A 524 -2.89 -16.77 -14.85
CA PHE A 524 -1.86 -16.21 -15.72
C PHE A 524 -2.27 -14.84 -16.25
N GLU A 525 -1.28 -13.97 -16.37
CA GLU A 525 -1.40 -12.63 -16.92
C GLU A 525 -0.53 -12.46 -18.16
N PRO A 526 -0.82 -11.49 -19.04
CA PRO A 526 0.02 -11.23 -20.19
C PRO A 526 1.45 -10.83 -19.79
N ALA A 527 2.46 -11.46 -20.38
CA ALA A 527 3.86 -11.15 -20.07
C ALA A 527 4.38 -9.90 -20.82
N ASP A 528 3.86 -9.63 -22.03
CA ASP A 528 4.39 -8.59 -22.93
C ASP A 528 3.45 -7.40 -23.13
N ARG A 529 2.22 -7.61 -23.60
CA ARG A 529 1.24 -6.54 -23.89
C ARG A 529 -0.06 -6.75 -23.11
N PRO A 530 -0.66 -5.68 -22.55
CA PRO A 530 -1.98 -5.78 -21.94
C PRO A 530 -3.01 -6.30 -22.95
N THR A 531 -3.67 -7.40 -22.62
CA THR A 531 -4.79 -7.97 -23.40
C THR A 531 -5.91 -8.34 -22.44
N ALA A 532 -7.15 -8.10 -22.86
CA ALA A 532 -8.34 -8.33 -22.04
C ALA A 532 -8.85 -9.78 -22.08
N ARG A 533 -8.21 -10.68 -22.84
CA ARG A 533 -8.68 -12.07 -23.03
C ARG A 533 -7.70 -13.06 -22.41
N GLN A 534 -7.99 -13.47 -21.18
CA GLN A 534 -7.24 -14.47 -20.44
C GLN A 534 -7.41 -15.88 -21.05
N PRO A 535 -6.35 -16.69 -21.13
CA PRO A 535 -6.47 -18.08 -21.54
C PRO A 535 -7.12 -18.86 -20.39
N ILE A 536 -8.33 -19.36 -20.61
CA ILE A 536 -9.04 -20.19 -19.62
C ILE A 536 -8.81 -21.67 -19.94
N VAL A 537 -8.87 -22.02 -21.22
CA VAL A 537 -8.63 -23.34 -21.80
C VAL A 537 -8.01 -23.10 -23.18
N THR A 538 -6.79 -23.57 -23.43
CA THR A 538 -6.12 -23.26 -24.69
C THR A 538 -5.03 -24.28 -25.04
N PRO A 539 -4.75 -24.55 -26.32
CA PRO A 539 -3.53 -25.21 -26.71
C PRO A 539 -2.34 -24.35 -26.30
N ILE A 540 -1.31 -24.97 -25.75
CA ILE A 540 -0.03 -24.32 -25.49
C ILE A 540 0.97 -24.80 -26.54
N ASP A 541 1.93 -23.95 -26.88
CA ASP A 541 3.07 -24.29 -27.73
C ASP A 541 4.27 -24.72 -26.86
N SER A 542 4.51 -24.00 -25.78
CA SER A 542 5.60 -24.29 -24.86
C SER A 542 5.32 -23.84 -23.43
N LEU A 543 5.86 -24.61 -22.49
CA LEU A 543 5.95 -24.31 -21.06
C LEU A 543 7.36 -23.81 -20.75
N LEU A 544 7.46 -22.76 -19.94
CA LEU A 544 8.72 -22.16 -19.55
C LEU A 544 8.78 -21.94 -18.04
N PHE A 545 9.94 -22.24 -17.47
CA PHE A 545 10.34 -21.79 -16.13
C PHE A 545 11.43 -20.74 -16.30
N VAL A 546 11.17 -19.52 -15.87
CA VAL A 546 11.98 -18.34 -16.20
C VAL A 546 12.46 -17.66 -14.93
N VAL A 547 13.76 -17.38 -14.89
CA VAL A 547 14.38 -16.46 -13.94
C VAL A 547 14.71 -15.19 -14.70
N ASP A 548 14.17 -14.05 -14.26
CA ASP A 548 14.32 -12.76 -14.91
C ASP A 548 14.57 -11.63 -13.91
N THR A 549 14.89 -10.44 -14.42
CA THR A 549 15.21 -9.27 -13.59
C THR A 549 14.00 -8.65 -12.88
N ILE A 550 12.80 -9.25 -12.90
CA ILE A 550 11.69 -8.80 -12.06
C ILE A 550 11.95 -9.22 -10.61
N ASN A 551 12.35 -10.47 -10.39
CA ASN A 551 12.59 -11.02 -9.05
C ASN A 551 14.00 -11.62 -8.91
N ALA A 552 14.95 -11.18 -9.71
CA ALA A 552 16.37 -11.51 -9.55
C ALA A 552 17.24 -10.29 -9.89
N LYS A 553 18.38 -10.13 -9.20
CA LYS A 553 19.32 -9.05 -9.50
C LYS A 553 20.20 -9.45 -10.69
N PRO A 554 20.60 -8.51 -11.58
CA PRO A 554 21.66 -8.77 -12.55
C PRO A 554 22.89 -9.39 -11.87
N GLY A 555 23.51 -10.38 -12.52
CA GLY A 555 24.63 -11.14 -11.95
C GLY A 555 24.24 -12.29 -11.02
N SER A 556 22.97 -12.42 -10.61
CA SER A 556 22.55 -13.50 -9.71
C SER A 556 22.76 -14.87 -10.36
N SER A 557 23.26 -15.82 -9.60
CA SER A 557 23.35 -17.23 -9.99
C SER A 557 22.62 -18.11 -9.00
N GLY A 558 22.11 -19.24 -9.46
CA GLY A 558 21.40 -20.18 -8.59
C GLY A 558 21.04 -21.47 -9.29
N THR A 559 20.38 -22.35 -8.54
CA THR A 559 19.94 -23.66 -9.00
C THR A 559 18.49 -23.87 -8.62
N VAL A 560 17.68 -24.31 -9.58
CA VAL A 560 16.30 -24.75 -9.36
C VAL A 560 16.21 -26.22 -9.71
N ARG A 561 15.54 -27.01 -8.88
CA ARG A 561 15.32 -28.44 -9.12
C ARG A 561 13.83 -28.71 -9.27
N PHE A 562 13.47 -29.53 -10.25
CA PHE A 562 12.10 -29.86 -10.60
C PHE A 562 11.86 -31.37 -10.62
N SER A 563 10.64 -31.78 -10.27
CA SER A 563 10.13 -33.14 -10.47
C SER A 563 8.62 -33.13 -10.70
N ASN A 564 8.04 -34.26 -11.08
CA ASN A 564 6.59 -34.45 -11.22
C ASN A 564 5.88 -33.39 -12.09
N ILE A 565 6.52 -32.96 -13.18
CA ILE A 565 5.97 -31.94 -14.08
C ILE A 565 4.87 -32.57 -14.94
N SER A 566 3.67 -31.96 -14.97
CA SER A 566 2.55 -32.43 -15.77
C SER A 566 1.62 -31.28 -16.19
N LEU A 567 0.91 -31.49 -17.31
CA LEU A 567 -0.15 -30.61 -17.79
C LEU A 567 -1.50 -31.24 -17.45
N GLY A 568 -2.38 -30.49 -16.79
CA GLY A 568 -3.77 -30.89 -16.55
C GLY A 568 -4.64 -30.47 -17.73
N VAL A 569 -5.20 -31.45 -18.43
CA VAL A 569 -6.06 -31.26 -19.61
C VAL A 569 -7.47 -31.68 -19.26
N ASN A 570 -8.45 -30.85 -19.62
CA ASN A 570 -9.86 -31.17 -19.43
C ASN A 570 -10.41 -31.84 -20.68
N ARG A 571 -10.76 -33.13 -20.60
CA ARG A 571 -11.59 -33.77 -21.62
C ARG A 571 -13.05 -33.52 -21.26
N MET A 572 -13.77 -32.85 -22.16
CA MET A 572 -15.22 -32.94 -22.14
C MET A 572 -15.57 -34.41 -22.45
N GLU A 573 -16.30 -35.08 -21.57
CA GLU A 573 -16.90 -36.37 -21.89
C GLU A 573 -17.73 -36.19 -23.18
N GLN A 574 -17.43 -37.01 -24.20
CA GLN A 574 -18.05 -36.94 -25.53
C GLN A 574 -19.51 -37.39 -25.49
#